data_AF-A0A9D5VKF7-F1
#
_entry.id   AF-A0A9D5VKF7-F1
#
_cell.length_a   1.000
_cell.length_b   1.000
_cell.length_c   1.000
_cell.angle_alpha   90.00
_cell.angle_beta   90.00
_cell.angle_gamma   90.00
#
_symmetry.space_group_name_H-M   'P 1'
#
loop_
_entity.id
_entity.type
_entity.pdbx_description
1 polymer ?
#
loop_
_entity_poly.entity_id
_entity_poly.type
_entity_poly.pdbx_seq_one_letter_code
_entity_poly.pdbx_strand_id
1 'polypeptide(L)'
;MKTKFLKTVTMSLFALTSTLAFAADNVVETKIFKVVPPQKANQDYLILALENGKVFKLSPEQKEFAYDLQKSINEDLQVKLTFKDEESAFIQSVELTEKYQLPTDIIVTPVAPSSSLAPMSRFSSYEGGRVNYDGFRPSIIPSMSVANQLFEEMPTNSKRRSQCFKRAHRWTYDMHSKHGINSMKIFVFYSERYMREYDDKWWFHVAPMVLVQEGSSYEEIVLDPTFAESPLAQQDWVNLTIMNKAPCREVDSYQEYESYMKSSEFCMLRKVSMYHFQPLDIEAVDAGGAKRTNWISSEISMAQRDFGWSLF
;
A
#
# COMPACT_ATOMS: atom_id res chain seq x y z
N MET A 1 -58.86 -57.01 -36.01
CA MET A 1 -57.43 -56.60 -36.08
C MET A 1 -57.32 -55.12 -35.76
N LYS A 2 -56.48 -54.77 -34.77
CA LYS A 2 -55.74 -53.49 -34.57
C LYS A 2 -56.56 -52.19 -34.35
N THR A 3 -56.28 -51.30 -33.40
CA THR A 3 -55.57 -51.25 -32.10
C THR A 3 -55.83 -49.83 -31.59
N LYS A 4 -56.27 -49.65 -30.34
CA LYS A 4 -56.51 -48.33 -29.71
C LYS A 4 -55.18 -47.74 -29.21
N PHE A 5 -54.89 -46.48 -29.53
CA PHE A 5 -53.74 -45.73 -29.01
C PHE A 5 -54.11 -45.04 -27.68
N LEU A 6 -53.43 -45.44 -26.61
CA LEU A 6 -53.47 -44.80 -25.29
C LEU A 6 -52.50 -43.60 -25.32
N LYS A 7 -52.98 -42.38 -25.01
CA LYS A 7 -52.13 -41.21 -24.80
C LYS A 7 -51.77 -41.11 -23.32
N THR A 8 -50.52 -41.37 -22.99
CA THR A 8 -49.94 -41.19 -21.66
C THR A 8 -49.60 -39.71 -21.47
N VAL A 9 -50.21 -39.05 -20.48
CA VAL A 9 -49.87 -37.68 -20.07
C VAL A 9 -48.79 -37.77 -19.00
N THR A 10 -47.56 -37.42 -19.35
CA THR A 10 -46.44 -37.26 -18.40
C THR A 10 -46.53 -35.87 -17.77
N MET A 11 -46.94 -35.82 -16.51
CA MET A 11 -46.98 -34.61 -15.68
C MET A 11 -45.60 -34.41 -15.05
N SER A 12 -44.77 -33.55 -15.66
CA SER A 12 -43.45 -33.19 -15.15
C SER A 12 -43.57 -32.28 -13.93
N LEU A 13 -43.22 -32.82 -12.77
CA LEU A 13 -43.14 -32.13 -11.49
C LEU A 13 -41.87 -31.25 -11.46
N PHE A 14 -42.02 -29.94 -11.68
CA PHE A 14 -40.94 -28.97 -11.46
C PHE A 14 -40.73 -28.80 -9.95
N ALA A 15 -39.66 -29.41 -9.42
CA ALA A 15 -39.18 -29.09 -8.08
C ALA A 15 -38.53 -27.69 -8.12
N LEU A 16 -39.19 -26.70 -7.50
CA LEU A 16 -38.57 -25.41 -7.20
C LEU A 16 -37.46 -25.63 -6.18
N THR A 17 -36.22 -25.77 -6.64
CA THR A 17 -35.04 -25.59 -5.81
C THR A 17 -34.83 -24.09 -5.62
N SER A 18 -35.38 -23.54 -4.54
CA SER A 18 -35.06 -22.20 -4.06
C SER A 18 -33.59 -22.16 -3.66
N THR A 19 -32.73 -21.79 -4.62
CA THR A 19 -31.33 -21.46 -4.39
C THR A 19 -31.31 -20.16 -3.59
N LEU A 20 -31.08 -20.28 -2.28
CA LEU A 20 -30.65 -19.15 -1.47
C LEU A 20 -29.27 -18.75 -1.98
N ALA A 21 -29.24 -17.81 -2.93
CA ALA A 21 -28.03 -17.09 -3.26
C ALA A 21 -27.66 -16.31 -2.01
N PHE A 22 -26.69 -16.82 -1.24
CA PHE A 22 -25.98 -16.02 -0.26
C PHE A 22 -25.31 -14.90 -1.07
N ALA A 23 -25.90 -13.71 -1.04
CA ALA A 23 -25.18 -12.52 -1.45
C ALA A 23 -23.91 -12.51 -0.60
N ALA A 24 -22.75 -12.63 -1.25
CA ALA A 24 -21.50 -12.42 -0.54
C ALA A 24 -21.55 -10.97 -0.06
N ASP A 25 -21.69 -10.78 1.25
CA ASP A 25 -21.68 -9.44 1.81
C ASP A 25 -20.36 -8.78 1.40
N ASN A 26 -20.44 -7.55 0.86
CA ASN A 26 -19.28 -6.77 0.48
C ASN A 26 -18.62 -6.28 1.76
N VAL A 27 -17.81 -7.14 2.36
CA VAL A 27 -17.20 -6.95 3.66
C VAL A 27 -15.72 -6.69 3.49
N VAL A 28 -15.24 -5.63 4.14
CA VAL A 28 -13.81 -5.36 4.31
C VAL A 28 -13.48 -5.35 5.78
N GLU A 29 -12.63 -6.29 6.20
CA GLU A 29 -11.97 -6.24 7.50
C GLU A 29 -10.67 -5.45 7.34
N THR A 30 -10.46 -4.44 8.20
CA THR A 30 -9.27 -3.59 8.13
C THR A 30 -9.04 -2.82 9.44
N LYS A 31 -7.92 -2.10 9.51
CA LYS A 31 -7.70 -1.05 10.52
C LYS A 31 -7.95 0.31 9.92
N ILE A 32 -8.61 1.16 10.69
CA ILE A 32 -8.75 2.57 10.32
C ILE A 32 -7.48 3.30 10.74
N PHE A 33 -6.93 4.02 9.78
CA PHE A 33 -5.80 4.90 9.99
C PHE A 33 -6.27 6.27 10.49
N LYS A 34 -7.26 6.85 9.82
CA LYS A 34 -7.75 8.19 10.15
C LYS A 34 -9.20 8.40 9.73
N VAL A 35 -9.94 9.13 10.57
CA VAL A 35 -11.26 9.67 10.25
C VAL A 35 -11.11 11.16 9.95
N VAL A 36 -11.38 11.57 8.71
CA VAL A 36 -11.32 12.97 8.28
C VAL A 36 -12.73 13.55 8.28
N PRO A 37 -13.05 14.51 9.16
CA PRO A 37 -14.39 15.08 9.24
C PRO A 37 -14.72 15.93 8.00
N PRO A 38 -16.00 16.13 7.69
CA PRO A 38 -16.39 17.00 6.59
C PRO A 38 -16.07 18.47 6.88
N GLN A 39 -15.66 19.23 5.85
CA GLN A 39 -15.40 20.67 5.96
C GLN A 39 -16.67 21.50 5.77
N LYS A 40 -17.71 20.91 5.18
CA LYS A 40 -19.02 21.52 4.90
C LYS A 40 -20.12 20.57 5.33
N ALA A 41 -21.30 21.11 5.66
CA ALA A 41 -22.41 20.32 6.21
C ALA A 41 -22.89 19.17 5.30
N ASN A 42 -22.73 19.30 3.98
CA ASN A 42 -23.15 18.34 2.97
C ASN A 42 -22.01 17.46 2.44
N GLN A 43 -20.85 17.49 3.09
CA GLN A 43 -19.69 16.74 2.66
C GLN A 43 -19.60 15.44 3.47
N ASP A 44 -19.05 14.40 2.84
CA ASP A 44 -18.80 13.12 3.48
C ASP A 44 -17.55 13.17 4.36
N TYR A 45 -17.56 12.32 5.39
CA TYR A 45 -16.33 11.92 6.07
C TYR A 45 -15.46 11.09 5.12
N LEU A 46 -14.14 11.25 5.21
CA LEU A 46 -13.20 10.33 4.57
C LEU A 46 -12.64 9.39 5.62
N ILE A 47 -12.68 8.10 5.33
CA ILE A 47 -12.19 7.04 6.22
C ILE A 47 -10.98 6.40 5.55
N LEU A 48 -9.80 6.67 6.10
CA LEU A 48 -8.54 6.17 5.55
C LEU A 48 -8.26 4.78 6.13
N ALA A 49 -8.24 3.76 5.28
CA ALA A 49 -7.95 2.39 5.68
C ALA A 49 -6.45 2.08 5.57
N LEU A 50 -5.88 1.44 6.58
CA LEU A 50 -4.45 1.18 6.64
C LEU A 50 -4.03 0.04 5.70
N GLU A 51 -4.69 -1.11 5.80
CA GLU A 51 -4.19 -2.37 5.20
C GLU A 51 -4.27 -2.42 3.68
N ASN A 52 -5.07 -1.54 3.08
CA ASN A 52 -5.21 -1.45 1.64
C ASN A 52 -5.08 -0.02 1.13
N GLY A 53 -4.70 0.96 1.97
CA GLY A 53 -4.55 2.34 1.55
C GLY A 53 -5.80 2.99 0.94
N LYS A 54 -6.98 2.38 1.06
CA LYS A 54 -8.20 2.89 0.44
C LYS A 54 -8.81 4.04 1.24
N VAL A 55 -9.52 4.89 0.53
CA VAL A 55 -10.42 5.92 1.07
C VAL A 55 -11.84 5.39 0.96
N PHE A 56 -12.49 5.21 2.09
CA PHE A 56 -13.93 5.00 2.16
C PHE A 56 -14.65 6.28 2.55
N LYS A 57 -15.96 6.31 2.32
CA LYS A 57 -16.83 7.45 2.60
C LYS A 57 -17.91 7.08 3.58
N LEU A 58 -18.30 8.05 4.39
CA LEU A 58 -19.40 7.94 5.33
C LEU A 58 -20.25 9.21 5.25
N SER A 59 -21.56 9.02 5.09
CA SER A 59 -22.52 10.13 4.94
C SER A 59 -22.52 11.03 6.18
N PRO A 60 -22.71 12.35 6.05
CA PRO A 60 -22.75 13.26 7.19
C PRO A 60 -23.83 12.94 8.24
N GLU A 61 -24.86 12.18 7.86
CA GLU A 61 -25.94 11.69 8.74
C GLU A 61 -25.51 10.50 9.62
N GLN A 62 -24.49 9.74 9.23
CA GLN A 62 -24.05 8.53 9.93
C GLN A 62 -23.00 8.83 11.01
N LYS A 63 -23.20 9.89 11.80
CA LYS A 63 -22.19 10.40 12.77
C LYS A 63 -21.77 9.39 13.83
N GLU A 64 -22.68 8.49 14.23
CA GLU A 64 -22.38 7.42 15.18
C GLU A 64 -21.30 6.46 14.64
N PHE A 65 -21.34 6.14 13.34
CA PHE A 65 -20.28 5.32 12.74
C PHE A 65 -18.93 6.03 12.71
N ALA A 66 -18.91 7.36 12.53
CA ALA A 66 -17.67 8.13 12.63
C ALA A 66 -17.08 8.06 14.05
N TYR A 67 -17.94 8.07 15.07
CA TYR A 67 -17.52 7.89 16.46
C TYR A 67 -16.93 6.49 16.71
N ASP A 68 -17.58 5.43 16.22
CA ASP A 68 -17.06 4.06 16.34
C ASP A 68 -15.71 3.90 15.63
N LEU A 69 -15.55 4.45 14.43
CA LEU A 69 -14.27 4.42 13.70
C LEU A 69 -13.19 5.24 14.40
N GLN A 70 -13.53 6.35 15.06
CA GLN A 70 -12.57 7.09 15.87
C GLN A 70 -12.18 6.31 17.13
N LYS A 71 -13.14 5.63 17.75
CA LYS A 71 -12.90 4.73 18.88
C LYS A 71 -11.98 3.58 18.48
N SER A 72 -12.15 3.00 17.29
CA SER A 72 -11.30 1.91 16.82
C SER A 72 -9.83 2.33 16.68
N ILE A 73 -9.57 3.56 16.23
CA ILE A 73 -8.21 4.13 16.20
C ILE A 73 -7.64 4.22 17.62
N ASN A 74 -8.40 4.83 18.54
CA ASN A 74 -7.93 5.10 19.91
C ASN A 74 -7.70 3.82 20.74
N GLU A 75 -8.48 2.77 20.48
CA GLU A 75 -8.43 1.50 21.23
C GLU A 75 -7.66 0.39 20.50
N ASP A 76 -7.06 0.71 19.35
CA ASP A 76 -6.32 -0.21 18.48
C ASP A 76 -7.14 -1.45 18.02
N LEU A 77 -8.40 -1.20 17.66
CA LEU A 77 -9.35 -2.22 17.22
C LEU A 77 -9.36 -2.37 15.70
N GLN A 78 -9.62 -3.59 15.24
CA GLN A 78 -10.03 -3.82 13.86
C GLN A 78 -11.50 -3.43 13.67
N VAL A 79 -11.86 -3.20 12.41
CA VAL A 79 -13.23 -2.95 12.01
C VAL A 79 -13.61 -3.83 10.84
N LYS A 80 -14.88 -4.24 10.83
CA LYS A 80 -15.53 -4.88 9.70
C LYS A 80 -16.51 -3.87 9.09
N LEU A 81 -16.22 -3.47 7.86
CA LEU A 81 -17.00 -2.52 7.09
C LEU A 81 -17.86 -3.27 6.08
N THR A 82 -19.16 -3.00 6.06
CA THR A 82 -20.07 -3.54 5.06
C THR A 82 -20.45 -2.47 4.06
N PHE A 83 -20.50 -2.83 2.79
CA PHE A 83 -20.87 -1.95 1.68
C PHE A 83 -22.10 -2.49 0.94
N LYS A 84 -22.85 -1.59 0.30
CA LYS A 84 -24.03 -1.95 -0.48
C LYS A 84 -23.69 -2.84 -1.69
N ASP A 85 -22.57 -2.56 -2.34
CA ASP A 85 -22.05 -3.27 -3.51
C ASP A 85 -20.50 -3.20 -3.51
N GLU A 86 -19.84 -4.03 -4.33
CA GLU A 86 -18.36 -4.13 -4.39
C GLU A 86 -17.68 -2.84 -4.85
N GLU A 87 -18.39 -1.97 -5.58
CA GLU A 87 -17.84 -0.76 -6.19
C GLU A 87 -18.03 0.48 -5.31
N SER A 88 -18.98 0.42 -4.38
CA SER A 88 -19.31 1.51 -3.45
C SER A 88 -18.16 1.80 -2.49
N ALA A 89 -17.78 3.08 -2.42
CA ALA A 89 -16.92 3.60 -1.35
C ALA A 89 -17.70 3.91 -0.07
N PHE A 90 -19.04 3.90 -0.10
CA PHE A 90 -19.89 4.29 1.02
C PHE A 90 -20.14 3.16 1.99
N ILE A 91 -19.76 3.37 3.25
CA ILE A 91 -19.92 2.44 4.36
C ILE A 91 -21.40 2.37 4.76
N GLN A 92 -21.97 1.16 4.73
CA GLN A 92 -23.33 0.89 5.17
C GLN A 92 -23.42 0.56 6.66
N SER A 93 -22.43 -0.18 7.19
CA SER A 93 -22.34 -0.49 8.62
C SER A 93 -20.89 -0.66 9.07
N VAL A 94 -20.67 -0.38 10.35
CA VAL A 94 -19.39 -0.57 11.05
C VAL A 94 -19.61 -1.56 12.19
N GLU A 95 -18.77 -2.58 12.26
CA GLU A 95 -18.67 -3.49 13.40
C GLU A 95 -17.25 -3.41 13.96
N LEU A 96 -17.12 -3.06 15.24
CA LEU A 96 -15.84 -3.10 15.95
C LEU A 96 -15.52 -4.55 16.30
N THR A 97 -14.32 -5.00 15.93
CA THR A 97 -13.87 -6.36 16.19
C THR A 97 -12.71 -6.37 17.19
N GLU A 98 -12.12 -7.54 17.43
CA GLU A 98 -11.06 -7.71 18.43
C GLU A 98 -9.81 -6.86 18.14
N LYS A 99 -8.99 -6.69 19.18
CA LYS A 99 -7.69 -6.00 19.05
C LYS A 99 -6.83 -6.68 18.01
N TYR A 100 -6.19 -5.85 17.19
CA TYR A 100 -5.20 -6.35 16.25
C TYR A 100 -3.96 -6.82 17.02
N GLN A 101 -3.75 -8.13 17.08
CA GLN A 101 -2.46 -8.66 17.53
C GLN A 101 -1.49 -8.57 16.37
N LEU A 102 -0.58 -7.58 16.41
CA LEU A 102 0.62 -7.62 15.58
C LEU A 102 1.28 -8.98 15.80
N PRO A 103 1.73 -9.68 14.74
CA PRO A 103 2.49 -10.91 14.90
C PRO A 103 3.69 -10.62 15.83
N THR A 104 3.66 -11.13 17.06
CA THR A 104 4.65 -10.82 18.11
C THR A 104 5.98 -11.53 17.91
N ASP A 105 6.07 -12.43 16.94
CA ASP A 105 7.26 -13.24 16.72
C ASP A 105 7.75 -13.08 15.28
N ILE A 106 9.05 -12.81 15.11
CA ILE A 106 10.06 -13.82 14.74
C ILE A 106 11.42 -13.09 14.70
N ILE A 107 12.33 -13.48 15.60
CA ILE A 107 13.77 -13.19 15.49
C ILE A 107 14.30 -13.97 14.28
N VAL A 108 14.90 -13.30 13.28
CA VAL A 108 15.58 -13.99 12.17
C VAL A 108 17.03 -13.54 12.02
N THR A 109 17.87 -14.57 11.88
CA THR A 109 19.28 -14.50 11.53
C THR A 109 19.49 -13.94 10.12
N PRO A 110 20.46 -13.04 9.91
CA PRO A 110 20.72 -12.45 8.60
C PRO A 110 20.99 -13.52 7.55
N VAL A 111 20.23 -13.48 6.45
CA VAL A 111 20.50 -14.31 5.27
C VAL A 111 21.69 -13.68 4.54
N ALA A 112 22.78 -14.42 4.41
CA ALA A 112 23.94 -13.96 3.64
C ALA A 112 23.54 -13.78 2.16
N PRO A 113 23.96 -12.69 1.50
CA PRO A 113 23.60 -12.43 0.11
C PRO A 113 24.13 -13.52 -0.82
N SER A 114 23.27 -13.99 -1.72
CA SER A 114 23.59 -15.00 -2.74
C SER A 114 24.04 -14.28 -4.02
N SER A 115 25.34 -14.08 -4.21
CA SER A 115 25.88 -13.27 -5.32
C SER A 115 25.87 -13.99 -6.67
N SER A 116 25.07 -13.50 -7.63
CA SER A 116 25.30 -13.74 -9.08
C SER A 116 25.78 -12.48 -9.82
N LEU A 117 25.63 -11.29 -9.22
CA LEU A 117 26.34 -10.10 -9.68
C LEU A 117 27.73 -10.08 -9.04
N ALA A 118 28.75 -9.75 -9.84
CA ALA A 118 30.12 -9.58 -9.36
C ALA A 118 30.11 -8.74 -8.07
N PRO A 119 30.88 -9.10 -7.04
CA PRO A 119 30.78 -8.48 -5.72
C PRO A 119 30.89 -6.96 -5.83
N MET A 120 29.74 -6.27 -5.74
CA MET A 120 29.60 -4.81 -5.89
C MET A 120 30.11 -4.08 -4.65
N SER A 121 31.33 -4.40 -4.22
CA SER A 121 32.00 -3.93 -3.00
C SER A 121 32.41 -2.45 -2.99
N ARG A 122 31.78 -1.59 -3.82
CA ARG A 122 32.18 -0.19 -3.99
C ARG A 122 31.01 0.79 -4.04
N PHE A 123 29.91 0.53 -3.36
CA PHE A 123 28.90 1.57 -3.17
C PHE A 123 29.38 2.57 -2.12
N SER A 124 29.62 3.81 -2.56
CA SER A 124 29.93 4.92 -1.66
C SER A 124 28.71 5.19 -0.78
N SER A 125 28.93 5.36 0.53
CA SER A 125 27.86 5.78 1.43
C SER A 125 27.61 7.28 1.28
N TYR A 126 26.33 7.67 1.21
CA TYR A 126 25.89 9.06 1.21
C TYR A 126 26.12 9.73 2.57
N GLU A 127 26.74 10.92 2.59
CA GLU A 127 26.92 11.76 3.80
C GLU A 127 26.13 13.09 3.74
N GLY A 128 25.21 13.27 2.79
CA GLY A 128 24.51 14.55 2.59
C GLY A 128 23.32 14.80 3.54
N GLY A 129 23.59 15.48 4.65
CA GLY A 129 23.02 16.80 4.96
C GLY A 129 21.52 17.11 5.13
N ARG A 130 20.52 16.25 4.87
CA ARG A 130 19.11 16.66 5.13
C ARG A 130 18.20 15.65 5.84
N VAL A 131 18.27 14.37 5.52
CA VAL A 131 17.38 13.38 6.13
C VAL A 131 18.21 12.36 6.90
N ASN A 132 18.12 12.40 8.22
CA ASN A 132 18.62 11.31 9.06
C ASN A 132 17.66 10.14 8.91
N TYR A 133 17.97 9.21 8.01
CA TYR A 133 17.22 7.95 7.83
C TYR A 133 17.46 6.97 9.00
N ASP A 134 17.49 7.45 10.24
CA ASP A 134 17.78 6.69 11.45
C ASP A 134 19.16 6.02 11.49
N GLY A 135 20.12 6.54 10.73
CA GLY A 135 21.44 5.92 10.53
C GLY A 135 21.47 4.93 9.36
N PHE A 136 20.39 4.78 8.61
CA PHE A 136 20.37 4.05 7.35
C PHE A 136 21.20 4.78 6.28
N ARG A 137 21.98 4.01 5.53
CA ARG A 137 22.84 4.50 4.45
C ARG A 137 22.42 3.84 3.13
N PRO A 138 21.69 4.56 2.25
CA PRO A 138 21.32 4.01 0.96
C PRO A 138 22.56 3.76 0.09
N SER A 139 22.50 2.71 -0.72
CA SER A 139 23.51 2.44 -1.75
C SER A 139 23.37 3.44 -2.91
N ILE A 140 24.49 3.94 -3.42
CA ILE A 140 24.54 4.71 -4.67
C ILE A 140 24.93 3.78 -5.81
N ILE A 141 23.99 3.44 -6.70
CA ILE A 141 24.26 2.57 -7.85
C ILE A 141 24.97 3.32 -8.98
N PRO A 142 25.88 2.68 -9.76
CA PRO A 142 26.83 3.39 -10.61
C PRO A 142 26.22 4.02 -11.87
N SER A 143 25.04 3.60 -12.30
CA SER A 143 24.43 4.10 -13.53
C SER A 143 22.95 3.75 -13.64
N MET A 144 22.24 4.46 -14.53
CA MET A 144 20.87 4.15 -14.92
C MET A 144 20.73 2.73 -15.51
N SER A 145 21.79 2.19 -16.13
CA SER A 145 21.80 0.80 -16.63
C SER A 145 21.59 -0.22 -15.50
N VAL A 146 22.20 0.01 -14.33
CA VAL A 146 21.95 -0.83 -13.15
C VAL A 146 20.52 -0.65 -12.65
N ALA A 147 19.96 0.57 -12.68
CA ALA A 147 18.57 0.80 -12.31
C ALA A 147 17.59 0.04 -13.23
N ASN A 148 17.84 0.05 -14.54
CA ASN A 148 17.07 -0.71 -15.52
C ASN A 148 17.12 -2.21 -15.25
N GLN A 149 18.31 -2.76 -14.98
CA GLN A 149 18.45 -4.17 -14.63
C GLN A 149 17.63 -4.53 -13.37
N LEU A 150 17.73 -3.72 -12.31
CA LEU A 150 16.95 -3.95 -11.10
C LEU A 150 15.43 -3.90 -11.37
N PHE A 151 15.00 -3.01 -12.25
CA PHE A 151 13.60 -2.86 -12.66
C PHE A 151 13.09 -4.07 -13.42
N GLU A 152 13.86 -4.56 -14.40
CA GLU A 152 13.53 -5.74 -15.21
C GLU A 152 13.44 -7.03 -14.38
N GLU A 153 14.24 -7.13 -13.31
CA GLU A 153 14.22 -8.28 -12.39
C GLU A 153 13.05 -8.25 -11.39
N MET A 154 12.27 -7.17 -11.32
CA MET A 154 11.14 -7.07 -10.41
C MET A 154 9.99 -7.98 -10.84
N PRO A 155 9.49 -8.86 -9.97
CA PRO A 155 8.30 -9.63 -10.29
C PRO A 155 7.10 -8.69 -10.53
N THR A 156 6.45 -8.84 -11.68
CA THR A 156 5.23 -8.08 -12.07
C THR A 156 3.96 -8.92 -12.01
N ASN A 157 4.09 -10.24 -11.86
CA ASN A 157 3.00 -11.21 -11.77
C ASN A 157 2.30 -11.21 -10.39
N SER A 158 1.98 -10.03 -9.87
CA SER A 158 1.26 -9.86 -8.62
C SER A 158 -0.23 -10.20 -8.78
N LYS A 159 -0.83 -10.74 -7.72
CA LYS A 159 -2.27 -10.99 -7.65
C LYS A 159 -3.02 -9.66 -7.73
N ARG A 160 -4.21 -9.65 -8.32
CA ARG A 160 -5.09 -8.45 -8.42
C ARG A 160 -5.32 -7.72 -7.08
N ARG A 161 -5.27 -8.47 -5.97
CA ARG A 161 -5.45 -7.95 -4.60
C ARG A 161 -4.16 -7.44 -3.92
N SER A 162 -3.03 -7.49 -4.61
CA SER A 162 -1.73 -7.08 -4.07
C SER A 162 -1.72 -5.58 -3.77
N GLN A 163 -1.25 -5.22 -2.58
CA GLN A 163 -1.16 -3.84 -2.14
C GLN A 163 0.21 -3.24 -2.49
N CYS A 164 0.26 -1.94 -2.79
CA CYS A 164 1.49 -1.26 -3.21
C CYS A 164 2.65 -1.44 -2.22
N PHE A 165 2.36 -1.30 -0.92
CA PHE A 165 3.36 -1.44 0.13
C PHE A 165 3.96 -2.85 0.24
N LYS A 166 3.15 -3.89 -0.02
CA LYS A 166 3.65 -5.28 -0.12
C LYS A 166 4.57 -5.45 -1.33
N ARG A 167 4.19 -4.92 -2.49
CA ARG A 167 5.02 -4.97 -3.70
C ARG A 167 6.35 -4.26 -3.48
N ALA A 168 6.29 -3.01 -3.01
CA ALA A 168 7.47 -2.21 -2.70
C ALA A 168 8.39 -2.93 -1.69
N HIS A 169 7.82 -3.51 -0.63
CA HIS A 169 8.60 -4.22 0.37
C HIS A 169 9.30 -5.46 -0.19
N ARG A 170 8.59 -6.28 -0.98
CA ARG A 170 9.19 -7.42 -1.70
C ARG A 170 10.31 -6.97 -2.65
N TRP A 171 10.08 -5.96 -3.47
CA TRP A 171 11.08 -5.47 -4.42
C TRP A 171 12.33 -4.95 -3.71
N THR A 172 12.17 -4.16 -2.65
CA THR A 172 13.32 -3.70 -1.86
C THR A 172 14.08 -4.86 -1.19
N TYR A 173 13.37 -5.89 -0.72
CA TYR A 173 13.99 -7.10 -0.15
C TYR A 173 14.77 -7.89 -1.20
N ASP A 174 14.23 -8.01 -2.41
CA ASP A 174 14.91 -8.71 -3.50
C ASP A 174 16.19 -7.98 -3.92
N MET A 175 16.17 -6.65 -4.01
CA MET A 175 17.39 -5.85 -4.25
C MET A 175 18.45 -6.11 -3.17
N HIS A 176 18.04 -6.13 -1.90
CA HIS A 176 18.98 -6.34 -0.81
C HIS A 176 19.53 -7.77 -0.78
N SER A 177 18.65 -8.77 -0.85
CA SER A 177 19.03 -10.18 -0.71
C SER A 177 19.80 -10.75 -1.90
N LYS A 178 19.49 -10.29 -3.12
CA LYS A 178 20.16 -10.74 -4.36
C LYS A 178 21.40 -9.92 -4.69
N HIS A 179 21.37 -8.61 -4.44
CA HIS A 179 22.39 -7.67 -4.93
C HIS A 179 23.14 -6.92 -3.85
N GLY A 180 22.75 -7.06 -2.57
CA GLY A 180 23.35 -6.29 -1.46
C GLY A 180 23.04 -4.80 -1.53
N ILE A 181 21.99 -4.40 -2.25
CA ILE A 181 21.63 -2.99 -2.45
C ILE A 181 20.70 -2.53 -1.34
N ASN A 182 21.13 -1.50 -0.61
CA ASN A 182 20.33 -0.81 0.38
C ASN A 182 19.48 0.26 -0.33
N SER A 183 18.33 -0.16 -0.85
CA SER A 183 17.36 0.75 -1.47
C SER A 183 16.59 1.55 -0.39
N MET A 184 15.90 2.59 -0.83
CA MET A 184 14.93 3.33 -0.03
C MET A 184 13.51 2.98 -0.48
N LYS A 185 12.52 3.49 0.26
CA LYS A 185 11.15 3.63 -0.23
C LYS A 185 10.76 5.09 -0.26
N ILE A 186 9.98 5.45 -1.27
CA ILE A 186 9.33 6.76 -1.37
C ILE A 186 7.83 6.56 -1.26
N PHE A 187 7.21 7.26 -0.32
CA PHE A 187 5.77 7.32 -0.11
C PHE A 187 5.24 8.63 -0.67
N VAL A 188 4.17 8.57 -1.46
CA VAL A 188 3.31 9.72 -1.74
C VAL A 188 2.10 9.62 -0.84
N PHE A 189 1.86 10.64 -0.02
CA PHE A 189 0.64 10.78 0.75
C PHE A 189 -0.24 11.86 0.14
N TYR A 190 -1.52 11.56 -0.08
CA TYR A 190 -2.46 12.51 -0.64
C TYR A 190 -3.10 13.37 0.45
N SER A 191 -3.22 14.67 0.17
CA SER A 191 -3.90 15.61 1.05
C SER A 191 -5.41 15.36 1.10
N GLU A 192 -6.07 15.92 2.12
CA GLU A 192 -7.53 15.99 2.15
C GLU A 192 -8.09 16.72 0.92
N ARG A 193 -7.42 17.78 0.47
CA ARG A 193 -7.79 18.53 -0.72
C ARG A 193 -7.84 17.63 -1.95
N TYR A 194 -6.75 16.90 -2.22
CA TYR A 194 -6.63 16.04 -3.40
C TYR A 194 -7.68 14.93 -3.40
N MET A 195 -7.83 14.21 -2.29
CA MET A 195 -8.82 13.13 -2.18
C MET A 195 -10.25 13.62 -2.43
N ARG A 196 -10.58 14.84 -1.99
CA ARG A 196 -11.91 15.43 -2.21
C ARG A 196 -12.11 15.97 -3.62
N GLU A 197 -11.08 16.60 -4.19
CA GLU A 197 -11.16 17.25 -5.51
C GLU A 197 -11.21 16.23 -6.66
N TYR A 198 -10.48 15.12 -6.53
CA TYR A 198 -10.37 14.09 -7.55
C TYR A 198 -11.13 12.80 -7.25
N ASP A 199 -11.83 12.74 -6.11
CA ASP A 199 -12.49 11.55 -5.61
C ASP A 199 -11.58 10.29 -5.62
N ASP A 200 -10.32 10.48 -5.20
CA ASP A 200 -9.34 9.40 -5.25
C ASP A 200 -9.68 8.32 -4.21
N LYS A 201 -9.58 7.06 -4.64
CA LYS A 201 -9.88 5.88 -3.83
C LYS A 201 -8.71 5.46 -2.95
N TRP A 202 -7.55 6.10 -3.09
CA TRP A 202 -6.36 5.82 -2.30
C TRP A 202 -5.93 7.07 -1.54
N TRP A 203 -5.28 6.91 -0.39
CA TRP A 203 -4.70 8.03 0.37
C TRP A 203 -3.17 8.02 0.40
N PHE A 204 -2.55 6.95 -0.09
CA PHE A 204 -1.13 6.88 -0.30
C PHE A 204 -0.75 5.91 -1.42
N HIS A 205 0.47 6.06 -1.92
CA HIS A 205 1.16 5.08 -2.75
C HIS A 205 2.63 5.00 -2.34
N VAL A 206 3.29 3.88 -2.65
CA VAL A 206 4.70 3.67 -2.30
C VAL A 206 5.41 2.83 -3.34
N ALA A 207 6.67 3.19 -3.61
CA ALA A 207 7.57 2.45 -4.47
C ALA A 207 9.01 2.40 -3.90
N PRO A 208 9.82 1.42 -4.31
CA PRO A 208 11.27 1.45 -4.13
C PRO A 208 11.91 2.67 -4.80
N MET A 209 12.96 3.19 -4.18
CA MET A 209 13.78 4.27 -4.70
C MET A 209 15.26 3.93 -4.54
N VAL A 210 16.08 4.27 -5.53
CA VAL A 210 17.53 4.09 -5.53
C VAL A 210 18.22 5.41 -5.85
N LEU A 211 19.47 5.55 -5.42
CA LEU A 211 20.32 6.69 -5.78
C LEU A 211 21.22 6.27 -6.94
N VAL A 212 21.13 6.95 -8.08
CA VAL A 212 21.97 6.67 -9.26
C VAL A 212 23.08 7.71 -9.34
N GLN A 213 24.34 7.28 -9.44
CA GLN A 213 25.48 8.18 -9.63
C GLN A 213 25.34 8.97 -10.93
N GLU A 214 25.46 10.30 -10.84
CA GLU A 214 25.46 11.22 -11.99
C GLU A 214 26.57 12.25 -11.79
N GLY A 215 27.69 12.06 -12.49
CA GLY A 215 28.89 12.88 -12.31
C GLY A 215 29.42 12.82 -10.87
N SER A 216 29.48 13.98 -10.19
CA SER A 216 29.84 14.11 -8.77
C SER A 216 28.63 14.14 -7.82
N SER A 217 27.43 13.95 -8.37
CA SER A 217 26.15 13.96 -7.66
C SER A 217 25.43 12.62 -7.85
N TYR A 218 24.17 12.55 -7.43
CA TYR A 218 23.29 11.43 -7.70
C TYR A 218 21.88 11.92 -8.02
N GLU A 219 21.13 11.07 -8.70
CA GLU A 219 19.72 11.27 -9.01
C GLU A 219 18.86 10.26 -8.22
N GLU A 220 17.68 10.69 -7.81
CA GLU A 220 16.69 9.85 -7.12
C GLU A 220 15.77 9.19 -8.14
N ILE A 221 15.93 7.88 -8.28
CA ILE A 221 15.21 7.09 -9.28
C ILE A 221 14.24 6.15 -8.60
N VAL A 222 12.99 6.21 -9.02
CA VAL A 222 11.88 5.40 -8.51
C VAL A 222 11.64 4.21 -9.42
N LEU A 223 11.44 3.04 -8.82
CA LEU A 223 11.30 1.77 -9.52
C LEU A 223 9.92 1.18 -9.26
N ASP A 224 8.96 1.45 -10.14
CA ASP A 224 7.57 1.01 -9.99
C ASP A 224 7.00 0.39 -11.28
N PRO A 225 7.18 -0.92 -11.50
CA PRO A 225 6.66 -1.60 -12.68
C PRO A 225 5.14 -1.76 -12.67
N THR A 226 4.42 -1.26 -11.66
CA THR A 226 2.94 -1.20 -11.70
C THR A 226 2.45 -0.01 -12.52
N PHE A 227 3.20 1.11 -12.49
CA PHE A 227 2.79 2.37 -13.11
C PHE A 227 3.68 2.80 -14.27
N ALA A 228 4.92 2.31 -14.32
CA ALA A 228 5.90 2.69 -15.32
C ALA A 228 6.41 1.48 -16.12
N GLU A 229 6.93 1.75 -17.32
CA GLU A 229 7.61 0.75 -18.16
C GLU A 229 9.14 0.75 -17.94
N SER A 230 9.67 1.74 -17.23
CA SER A 230 11.08 1.91 -16.92
C SER A 230 11.28 2.61 -15.56
N PRO A 231 12.49 2.61 -14.99
CA PRO A 231 12.86 3.54 -13.93
C PRO A 231 12.55 4.99 -14.31
N LEU A 232 12.09 5.79 -13.36
CA LEU A 232 11.74 7.19 -13.56
C LEU A 232 12.37 8.09 -12.51
N ALA A 233 12.64 9.34 -12.88
CA ALA A 233 12.94 10.39 -11.92
C ALA A 233 11.73 10.58 -10.96
N GLN A 234 11.99 11.00 -9.72
CA GLN A 234 10.96 11.18 -8.69
C GLN A 234 9.73 11.94 -9.20
N GLN A 235 9.91 13.09 -9.85
CA GLN A 235 8.78 13.91 -10.29
C GLN A 235 7.98 13.24 -11.43
N ASP A 236 8.65 12.53 -12.33
CA ASP A 236 7.97 11.81 -13.42
C ASP A 236 7.12 10.66 -12.88
N TRP A 237 7.63 9.93 -11.88
CA TRP A 237 6.82 8.93 -11.17
C TRP A 237 5.64 9.56 -10.43
N VAL A 238 5.84 10.69 -9.73
CA VAL A 238 4.74 11.44 -9.08
C VAL A 238 3.67 11.84 -10.11
N ASN A 239 4.07 12.29 -11.29
CA ASN A 239 3.13 12.67 -12.35
C ASN A 239 2.25 11.50 -12.86
N LEU A 240 2.61 10.25 -12.54
CA LEU A 240 1.79 9.06 -12.81
C LEU A 240 0.83 8.73 -11.67
N THR A 241 1.13 9.18 -10.44
CA THR A 241 0.34 8.85 -9.24
C THR A 241 -0.70 9.90 -8.90
N ILE A 242 -0.54 11.14 -9.38
CA ILE A 242 -1.49 12.24 -9.15
C ILE A 242 -2.05 12.84 -10.44
N MET A 243 -3.38 13.05 -10.48
CA MET A 243 -4.08 13.48 -11.69
C MET A 243 -3.67 14.87 -12.21
N ASN A 244 -3.32 15.79 -11.30
CA ASN A 244 -3.05 17.19 -11.65
C ASN A 244 -1.56 17.51 -11.87
N LYS A 245 -0.67 16.53 -11.66
CA LYS A 245 0.79 16.68 -11.83
C LYS A 245 1.39 17.84 -11.03
N ALA A 246 0.74 18.25 -9.94
CA ALA A 246 1.30 19.24 -9.04
C ALA A 246 2.56 18.70 -8.35
N PRO A 247 3.60 19.51 -8.11
CA PRO A 247 4.72 19.03 -7.31
C PRO A 247 4.24 18.69 -5.89
N CYS A 248 4.73 17.57 -5.35
CA CYS A 248 4.44 17.18 -3.97
C CYS A 248 5.47 17.79 -3.02
N ARG A 249 5.03 18.20 -1.82
CA ARG A 249 5.93 18.74 -0.79
C ARG A 249 6.69 17.61 -0.10
N GLU A 250 8.02 17.69 -0.05
CA GLU A 250 8.80 16.75 0.78
C GLU A 250 8.58 17.05 2.27
N VAL A 251 8.40 15.99 3.06
CA VAL A 251 8.21 16.07 4.52
C VAL A 251 9.18 15.12 5.23
N ASP A 252 9.67 15.56 6.39
CA ASP A 252 10.65 14.82 7.18
C ASP A 252 10.02 13.95 8.26
N SER A 253 8.76 14.19 8.60
CA SER A 253 8.03 13.39 9.57
C SER A 253 6.54 13.25 9.23
N TYR A 254 5.94 12.26 9.87
CA TYR A 254 4.52 12.00 9.79
C TYR A 254 3.69 13.13 10.42
N GLN A 255 4.16 13.75 11.51
CA GLN A 255 3.49 14.92 12.09
C GLN A 255 3.49 16.11 11.13
N GLU A 256 4.56 16.28 10.35
CA GLU A 256 4.59 17.28 9.30
C GLU A 256 3.57 16.97 8.19
N TYR A 257 3.50 15.72 7.73
CA TYR A 257 2.43 15.26 6.84
C TYR A 257 1.03 15.60 7.40
N GLU A 258 0.76 15.28 8.66
CA GLU A 258 -0.54 15.55 9.28
C GLU A 258 -0.87 17.04 9.32
N SER A 259 0.13 17.89 9.57
CA SER A 259 -0.03 19.35 9.55
C SER A 259 -0.40 19.87 8.16
N TYR A 260 0.12 19.26 7.10
CA TYR A 260 -0.18 19.62 5.71
C TYR A 260 -1.40 18.92 5.13
N MET A 261 -1.95 17.91 5.80
CA MET A 261 -3.13 17.19 5.33
C MET A 261 -4.32 18.13 5.07
N LYS A 262 -4.42 19.24 5.84
CA LYS A 262 -5.43 20.30 5.70
C LYS A 262 -4.95 21.55 4.95
N SER A 263 -3.76 21.50 4.37
CA SER A 263 -3.15 22.64 3.67
C SER A 263 -3.66 22.78 2.23
N SER A 264 -3.12 23.75 1.50
CA SER A 264 -3.37 23.91 0.06
C SER A 264 -2.60 22.92 -0.82
N GLU A 265 -1.68 22.15 -0.25
CA GLU A 265 -0.89 21.16 -1.00
C GLU A 265 -1.78 20.01 -1.47
N PHE A 266 -1.42 19.39 -2.60
CA PHE A 266 -2.13 18.22 -3.11
C PHE A 266 -1.57 16.91 -2.56
N CYS A 267 -0.27 16.85 -2.33
CA CYS A 267 0.43 15.64 -1.90
C CYS A 267 1.73 15.96 -1.18
N MET A 268 2.20 14.98 -0.40
CA MET A 268 3.43 15.03 0.37
C MET A 268 4.30 13.81 0.03
N LEU A 269 5.62 13.99 -0.02
CA LEU A 269 6.59 12.91 -0.24
C LEU A 269 7.37 12.63 1.03
N ARG A 270 7.48 11.35 1.38
CA ARG A 270 8.30 10.88 2.50
C ARG A 270 9.21 9.76 2.04
N LYS A 271 10.52 9.98 2.18
CA LYS A 271 11.57 8.99 1.88
C LYS A 271 11.95 8.26 3.18
N VAL A 272 11.96 6.94 3.15
CA VAL A 272 12.28 6.11 4.32
C VAL A 272 13.21 4.94 3.95
N SER A 273 13.80 4.31 4.96
CA SER A 273 14.60 3.09 4.75
C SER A 273 13.76 1.94 4.19
N MET A 274 14.41 0.98 3.53
CA MET A 274 13.74 -0.23 3.02
C MET A 274 13.07 -1.11 4.08
N TYR A 275 13.26 -0.87 5.38
CA TYR A 275 12.68 -1.69 6.44
C TYR A 275 11.24 -1.30 6.82
N HIS A 276 10.78 -0.12 6.41
CA HIS A 276 9.40 0.30 6.64
C HIS A 276 8.47 -0.45 5.70
N PHE A 277 7.40 -1.02 6.25
CA PHE A 277 6.44 -1.84 5.50
C PHE A 277 5.24 -1.00 5.07
N GLN A 278 4.64 -0.22 5.97
CA GLN A 278 3.41 0.55 5.73
C GLN A 278 3.43 1.91 6.45
N PRO A 279 2.47 2.83 6.19
CA PRO A 279 2.44 4.16 6.82
C PRO A 279 2.50 4.17 8.35
N LEU A 280 1.84 3.21 9.02
CA LEU A 280 1.85 3.10 10.48
C LEU A 280 3.27 2.90 11.03
N ASP A 281 4.15 2.27 10.26
CA ASP A 281 5.54 2.11 10.70
C ASP A 281 6.28 3.44 10.73
N ILE A 282 6.00 4.31 9.76
CA ILE A 282 6.58 5.65 9.65
C ILE A 282 6.11 6.50 10.82
N GLU A 283 4.80 6.48 11.10
CA GLU A 283 4.22 7.17 12.25
C GLU A 283 4.83 6.68 13.58
N ALA A 284 4.97 5.37 13.76
CA ALA A 284 5.55 4.79 14.97
C ALA A 284 7.03 5.20 15.19
N VAL A 285 7.80 5.31 14.11
CA VAL A 285 9.18 5.82 14.14
C VAL A 285 9.20 7.26 14.59
N ASP A 286 8.37 8.10 13.98
CA ASP A 286 8.36 9.54 14.25
C ASP A 286 7.80 9.88 15.65
N ALA A 287 6.84 9.09 16.17
CA ALA A 287 6.22 9.32 17.46
C ALA A 287 7.05 8.78 18.65
N GLY A 288 7.74 7.65 18.47
CA GLY A 288 8.40 6.91 19.57
C GLY A 288 9.90 6.73 19.42
N GLY A 289 10.50 7.18 18.32
CA GLY A 289 11.90 6.91 17.98
C GLY A 289 12.17 5.43 17.69
N ALA A 290 11.12 4.64 17.42
CA ALA A 290 11.24 3.22 17.14
C ALA A 290 11.94 3.02 15.79
N LYS A 291 13.19 2.57 15.79
CA LYS A 291 13.96 2.40 14.54
C LYS A 291 13.69 1.04 13.91
N ARG A 292 13.25 1.04 12.65
CA ARG A 292 13.24 -0.17 11.82
C ARG A 292 14.55 -0.30 11.07
N THR A 293 15.39 -1.23 11.52
CA THR A 293 16.73 -1.48 10.95
C THR A 293 16.91 -2.88 10.35
N ASN A 294 15.87 -3.71 10.39
CA ASN A 294 15.92 -5.10 9.93
C ASN A 294 14.60 -5.50 9.27
N TRP A 295 14.65 -6.55 8.44
CA TRP A 295 13.49 -7.15 7.81
C TRP A 295 12.66 -7.96 8.81
N ILE A 296 11.34 -7.81 8.77
CA ILE A 296 10.40 -8.62 9.54
C ILE A 296 9.92 -9.78 8.66
N SER A 297 10.20 -11.01 9.07
CA SER A 297 9.98 -12.18 8.20
C SER A 297 8.51 -12.43 7.88
N SER A 298 7.60 -12.10 8.80
CA SER A 298 6.15 -12.19 8.54
C SER A 298 5.70 -11.19 7.47
N GLU A 299 6.25 -9.98 7.43
CA GLU A 299 6.00 -8.96 6.39
C GLU A 299 6.54 -9.42 5.03
N ILE A 300 7.78 -9.95 4.99
CA ILE A 300 8.37 -10.54 3.78
C ILE A 300 7.50 -11.68 3.26
N SER A 301 7.12 -12.60 4.14
CA SER A 301 6.31 -13.76 3.78
C SER A 301 4.93 -13.32 3.27
N MET A 302 4.34 -12.31 3.89
CA MET A 302 3.07 -11.71 3.44
C MET A 302 3.21 -11.07 2.06
N ALA A 303 4.28 -10.31 1.83
CA ALA A 303 4.56 -9.66 0.56
C ALA A 303 4.80 -10.69 -0.56
N GLN A 304 5.56 -11.75 -0.28
CA GLN A 304 5.83 -12.84 -1.23
C GLN A 304 4.57 -13.59 -1.66
N ARG A 305 3.63 -13.84 -0.73
CA ARG A 305 2.36 -14.54 -1.03
C ARG A 305 1.46 -13.78 -2.01
N ASP A 306 1.70 -12.49 -2.22
CA ASP A 306 0.93 -11.68 -3.16
C ASP A 306 1.47 -11.75 -4.59
N PHE A 307 2.64 -12.35 -4.80
CA PHE A 307 3.12 -12.71 -6.13
C PHE A 307 2.72 -14.17 -6.42
N GLY A 308 2.39 -14.46 -7.68
CA GLY A 308 2.08 -15.83 -8.10
C GLY A 308 3.25 -16.78 -7.80
N TRP A 309 2.98 -18.08 -7.66
CA TRP A 309 4.05 -19.08 -7.66
C TRP A 309 4.79 -18.98 -9.00
N SER A 310 5.94 -18.32 -9.01
CA SER A 310 6.92 -18.54 -10.06
C SER A 310 7.47 -19.94 -9.84
N LEU A 311 7.06 -20.89 -10.67
CA LEU A 311 7.74 -22.17 -10.81
C LEU A 311 9.16 -21.84 -11.30
N PHE A 312 10.10 -21.70 -10.36
CA PHE A 312 11.53 -21.75 -10.63
C PHE A 312 12.01 -23.19 -10.45
#